data_AF-A0AAV2HJ59-F1
#
_entry.id   AF-A0AAV2HJ59-F1
#
_cell.length_a   1.000
_cell.length_b   1.000
_cell.length_c   1.000
_cell.angle_alpha   90.00
_cell.angle_beta   90.00
_cell.angle_gamma   90.00
#
_symmetry.space_group_name_H-M   'P 1'
#
loop_
_entity.id
_entity.type
_entity.pdbx_description
1 polymer ?
#
loop_
_entity_poly.entity_id
_entity_poly.type
_entity_poly.pdbx_seq_one_letter_code
_entity_poly.pdbx_strand_id
1 'polypeptide(L)'
;MLFTWFERELPLRSTGLDRESPVMPGTVIAVSRERFSALGLFDPYLEIWGGENIEFSFKTWMCGGSVLQVTCSHVAHIYRKPLHADVARMFRNLFRVAEVWMD
;
A
#
# COMPACT_ATOMS: atom_id res chain seq x y z
N MET A 1 2.43 -14.52 17.00
CA MET A 1 3.43 -13.43 17.06
C MET A 1 3.12 -12.62 18.29
N LEU A 2 4.10 -12.39 19.17
CA LEU A 2 3.96 -11.35 20.19
C LEU A 2 4.27 -10.01 19.53
N PHE A 3 3.35 -9.06 19.65
CA PHE A 3 3.61 -7.66 19.36
C PHE A 3 3.99 -6.99 20.68
N THR A 4 5.18 -6.41 20.75
CA THR A 4 5.59 -5.58 21.89
C THR A 4 5.47 -4.13 21.48
N TRP A 5 4.65 -3.38 22.21
CA TRP A 5 4.49 -1.95 22.00
C TRP A 5 5.53 -1.19 22.81
N PHE A 6 6.22 -0.25 22.18
CA PHE A 6 7.10 0.70 22.85
C PHE A 6 6.54 2.09 22.58
N GLU A 7 6.13 2.79 23.63
CA GLU A 7 5.75 4.19 23.51
C GLU A 7 7.00 5.02 23.24
N ARG A 8 6.99 5.73 22.11
CA ARG A 8 7.95 6.80 21.82
C ARG A 8 7.17 8.10 21.74
N GLU A 9 7.44 9.01 22.67
CA GLU A 9 7.05 10.41 22.49
C GLU A 9 7.95 11.03 21.42
N LEU A 10 7.46 11.02 20.18
CA LEU A 10 8.02 11.82 19.12
C LEU A 10 7.24 13.14 19.07
N PRO A 11 7.91 14.30 19.02
CA PRO A 11 7.19 15.54 18.77
C PRO A 11 6.41 15.40 17.46
N LEU A 12 5.11 15.74 17.49
CA LEU A 12 4.24 15.86 16.31
C LEU A 12 4.75 17.01 15.43
N ARG A 13 5.89 16.81 14.79
CA ARG A 13 6.46 17.76 13.85
C ARG A 13 6.38 17.08 12.50
N SER A 14 5.48 17.54 11.63
CA SER A 14 5.66 17.32 10.20
C SER A 14 7.00 17.97 9.88
N THR A 15 8.03 17.17 9.66
CA THR A 15 9.37 17.68 9.33
C THR A 15 9.39 18.39 7.97
N GLY A 16 8.24 18.47 7.28
CA GLY A 16 8.13 18.93 5.89
C GLY A 16 8.83 17.98 4.92
N LEU A 17 9.27 16.81 5.39
CA LEU A 17 10.05 15.85 4.60
C LEU A 17 9.20 14.77 3.95
N ASP A 18 7.92 14.65 4.30
CA ASP A 18 7.04 13.63 3.70
C ASP A 18 7.02 13.81 2.18
N ARG A 19 7.16 12.71 1.46
CA ARG A 19 7.23 12.70 0.01
C ARG A 19 6.01 12.02 -0.55
N GLU A 20 5.40 12.65 -1.54
CA GLU A 20 4.43 11.97 -2.38
C GLU A 20 5.10 10.80 -3.08
N SER A 21 4.44 9.65 -3.07
CA SER A 21 4.85 8.47 -3.79
C SER A 21 3.78 8.12 -4.81
N PRO A 22 4.13 7.86 -6.08
CA PRO A 22 3.16 7.39 -7.06
C PRO A 22 2.49 6.07 -6.65
N VAL A 23 3.25 5.20 -5.97
CA VAL A 23 2.79 3.87 -5.55
C VAL A 23 3.17 3.60 -4.08
N MET A 24 2.23 3.06 -3.31
CA MET A 24 2.44 2.62 -1.93
C MET A 24 3.28 1.33 -1.88
N PRO A 25 4.03 1.10 -0.80
CA PRO A 25 4.59 -0.23 -0.55
C PRO A 25 3.45 -1.22 -0.29
N GLY A 26 3.55 -2.45 -0.80
CA GLY A 26 2.53 -3.49 -0.57
C GLY A 26 2.52 -4.10 0.84
N THR A 27 3.50 -3.75 1.69
CA THR A 27 3.72 -4.44 2.97
C THR A 27 3.19 -3.69 4.19
N VAL A 28 3.36 -2.38 4.25
CA VAL A 28 3.04 -1.58 5.44
C VAL A 28 2.44 -0.24 5.02
N ILE A 29 1.18 -0.03 5.37
CA ILE A 29 0.47 1.23 5.15
C ILE A 29 -0.36 1.61 6.37
N ALA A 30 -0.65 2.90 6.48
CA ALA A 30 -1.64 3.43 7.41
C ALA A 30 -2.67 4.25 6.63
N VAL A 31 -3.94 3.94 6.83
CA VAL A 31 -5.07 4.64 6.20
C VAL A 31 -6.23 4.67 7.21
N SER A 32 -6.95 5.79 7.28
CA SER A 32 -8.15 5.86 8.13
C SER A 32 -9.20 4.88 7.62
N ARG A 33 -9.95 4.24 8.52
CA ARG A 33 -11.00 3.27 8.17
C ARG A 33 -12.06 3.87 7.24
N GLU A 34 -12.42 5.13 7.47
CA GLU A 34 -13.42 5.86 6.71
C GLU A 34 -12.96 6.06 5.25
N ARG A 35 -11.72 6.54 5.05
CA ARG A 35 -11.12 6.68 3.71
C ARG A 35 -10.98 5.33 3.02
N PHE A 36 -10.52 4.30 3.73
CA PHE A 36 -10.36 2.97 3.16
C PHE A 36 -11.69 2.41 2.65
N SER A 37 -12.76 2.61 3.43
CA SER A 37 -14.11 2.19 3.05
C SER A 37 -14.68 3.04 1.90
N ALA A 38 -14.45 4.36 1.92
CA ALA A 38 -14.92 5.27 0.88
C ALA A 38 -14.25 5.02 -0.49
N LEU A 39 -12.99 4.55 -0.49
CA LEU A 39 -12.29 4.14 -1.71
C LEU A 39 -12.72 2.74 -2.21
N GLY A 40 -13.63 2.06 -1.50
CA GLY A 40 -14.12 0.74 -1.90
C GLY A 40 -13.19 -0.41 -1.52
N LEU A 41 -12.37 -0.24 -0.46
CA LEU A 41 -11.43 -1.26 0.03
C LEU A 41 -10.43 -1.72 -1.06
N PHE A 42 -9.78 -2.87 -0.87
CA PHE A 42 -9.06 -3.54 -1.95
C PHE A 42 -10.04 -4.20 -2.92
N ASP A 43 -9.63 -4.29 -4.19
CA ASP A 43 -10.39 -5.05 -5.18
C ASP A 43 -10.48 -6.55 -4.76
N PRO A 44 -11.69 -7.08 -4.52
CA PRO A 44 -11.87 -8.44 -4.02
C PRO A 44 -11.51 -9.53 -5.06
N TYR A 45 -11.29 -9.15 -6.31
CA TYR A 45 -10.93 -10.07 -7.40
C TYR A 45 -9.42 -10.17 -7.63
N LEU A 46 -8.59 -9.45 -6.87
CA LEU A 46 -7.15 -9.68 -6.87
C LEU A 46 -6.83 -10.90 -6.01
N GLU A 47 -6.16 -11.89 -6.60
CA GLU A 47 -5.96 -13.18 -5.96
C GLU A 47 -4.59 -13.26 -5.28
N ILE A 48 -4.60 -13.61 -3.99
CA ILE A 48 -3.46 -13.96 -3.12
C ILE A 48 -2.37 -12.89 -2.99
N TRP A 49 -1.67 -12.55 -4.07
CA TRP A 49 -0.54 -11.63 -4.05
C TRP A 49 -0.24 -11.05 -5.43
N GLY A 50 0.03 -9.74 -5.45
CA GLY A 50 0.56 -9.01 -6.60
C GLY A 50 -0.49 -8.07 -7.19
N GLY A 51 -0.11 -6.81 -7.39
CA GLY A 51 -0.92 -5.78 -8.05
C GLY A 51 -1.77 -4.93 -7.09
N GLU A 52 -2.08 -5.42 -5.88
CA GLU A 52 -2.95 -4.73 -4.92
C GLU A 52 -2.41 -3.37 -4.47
N ASN A 53 -1.08 -3.26 -4.36
CA ASN A 53 -0.40 -2.02 -4.01
C ASN A 53 -0.48 -0.99 -5.13
N ILE A 54 -0.44 -1.43 -6.39
CA ILE A 54 -0.58 -0.55 -7.56
C ILE A 54 -2.03 -0.12 -7.70
N GLU A 55 -2.96 -1.07 -7.63
CA GLU A 55 -4.41 -0.85 -7.68
C GLU A 55 -4.86 0.22 -6.68
N PHE A 56 -4.51 0.03 -5.41
CA PHE A 56 -4.95 0.93 -4.36
C PHE A 56 -4.28 2.32 -4.46
N SER A 57 -3.07 2.39 -5.02
CA SER A 57 -2.38 3.67 -5.27
C SER A 57 -3.07 4.47 -6.37
N PHE A 58 -3.39 3.83 -7.50
CA PHE A 58 -4.10 4.48 -8.60
C PHE A 58 -5.48 4.95 -8.15
N LYS A 59 -6.23 4.07 -7.49
CA LYS A 59 -7.50 4.41 -6.83
C LYS A 59 -7.36 5.62 -5.91
N THR A 60 -6.33 5.66 -5.06
CA THR A 60 -6.11 6.79 -4.14
C THR A 60 -5.87 8.09 -4.90
N TRP A 61 -4.96 8.11 -5.89
CA TRP A 61 -4.63 9.31 -6.65
C TRP A 61 -5.79 9.80 -7.53
N MET A 62 -6.40 8.88 -8.29
CA MET A 62 -7.47 9.20 -9.24
C MET A 62 -8.78 9.58 -8.54
N CYS A 63 -8.97 9.18 -7.28
CA CYS A 63 -10.10 9.60 -6.45
C CYS A 63 -9.78 10.77 -5.51
N GLY A 64 -8.73 11.56 -5.78
CA GLY A 64 -8.45 12.82 -5.08
C GLY A 64 -7.76 12.69 -3.72
N GLY A 65 -7.15 11.55 -3.44
CA GLY A 65 -6.24 11.34 -2.32
C GLY A 65 -4.78 11.53 -2.71
N SER A 66 -3.88 11.24 -1.76
CA SER A 66 -2.44 11.18 -1.99
C SER A 66 -1.84 10.00 -1.24
N VAL A 67 -0.72 9.49 -1.76
CA VAL A 67 0.08 8.46 -1.11
C VAL A 67 1.38 9.09 -0.63
N LEU A 68 1.67 8.98 0.66
CA LEU A 68 2.81 9.64 1.29
C LEU A 68 3.77 8.62 1.90
N GLN A 69 5.07 8.83 1.66
CA GLN A 69 6.13 8.21 2.44
C GLN A 69 6.46 9.10 3.64
N VAL A 70 6.06 8.66 4.82
CA VAL A 70 6.28 9.37 6.08
C VAL A 70 7.71 9.11 6.58
N THR A 71 8.60 10.08 6.42
CA THR A 71 10.05 9.88 6.63
C THR A 71 10.44 9.61 8.09
N CYS A 72 9.62 10.03 9.05
CA CYS A 72 9.84 9.75 10.47
C CYS A 72 9.35 8.36 10.90
N SER A 73 8.58 7.66 10.04
CA SER A 73 8.04 6.32 10.33
C SER A 73 8.95 5.26 9.70
N HIS A 74 9.61 4.48 10.55
CA HIS A 74 10.53 3.43 10.11
C HIS A 74 10.01 2.06 10.54
N VAL A 75 9.74 1.19 9.56
CA VAL A 75 9.35 -0.20 9.77
C VAL A 75 10.28 -1.11 8.97
N ALA A 76 11.00 -1.98 9.66
CA ALA A 76 11.90 -2.93 9.00
C ALA A 76 11.09 -4.12 8.44
N HIS A 77 11.28 -4.43 7.16
CA HIS A 77 10.71 -5.61 6.51
C HIS A 77 11.83 -6.57 6.09
N ILE A 78 11.77 -7.82 6.54
CA ILE A 78 12.74 -8.85 6.14
C ILE A 78 12.25 -9.47 4.82
N TYR A 79 12.87 -9.06 3.72
CA TYR A 79 12.59 -9.64 2.41
C TYR A 79 12.99 -11.12 2.38
N ARG A 80 12.06 -11.97 1.96
CA ARG A 80 12.29 -13.40 1.75
C ARG A 80 12.44 -13.67 0.26
N LYS A 81 13.23 -14.68 -0.10
CA LYS A 81 13.18 -15.21 -1.46
C LYS A 81 11.78 -15.79 -1.70
N PRO A 82 11.10 -15.46 -2.81
CA PRO A 82 9.78 -16.00 -3.08
C PRO A 82 9.88 -17.52 -3.26
N LEU A 83 9.25 -18.27 -2.35
CA LEU A 83 9.03 -19.70 -2.49
C LEU A 83 7.76 -19.85 -3.34
N HIS A 84 7.91 -20.30 -4.59
CA HIS A 84 6.81 -20.59 -5.51
C HIS A 84 5.85 -19.41 -5.78
N ALA A 85 6.37 -18.29 -6.30
CA ALA A 85 5.51 -17.23 -6.82
C ALA A 85 4.69 -17.75 -8.02
N ASP A 86 3.37 -17.73 -7.91
CA ASP A 86 2.45 -17.97 -9.03
C ASP A 86 2.44 -16.72 -9.93
N VAL A 87 3.41 -16.69 -10.84
CA VAL A 87 3.62 -15.58 -11.77
C VAL A 87 2.42 -15.37 -12.68
N ALA A 88 1.76 -16.44 -13.12
CA ALA A 88 0.58 -16.36 -13.99
C ALA A 88 -0.57 -15.64 -13.27
N ARG A 89 -0.79 -15.93 -11.99
CA ARG A 89 -1.79 -15.23 -11.17
C ARG A 89 -1.44 -13.76 -10.94
N MET A 90 -0.18 -13.47 -10.63
CA MET A 90 0.28 -12.08 -10.52
C MET A 90 0.00 -11.30 -11.81
N PHE A 91 0.24 -11.88 -12.98
CA PHE A 91 -0.09 -11.23 -14.25
C PHE A 91 -1.60 -11.03 -14.44
N ARG A 92 -2.46 -11.99 -14.07
CA ARG A 92 -3.92 -11.78 -14.10
C ARG A 92 -4.35 -10.58 -13.26
N ASN A 93 -3.79 -10.46 -12.06
CA ASN A 93 -4.03 -9.30 -11.20
C ASN A 93 -3.58 -8.01 -11.87
N LEU A 94 -2.37 -7.96 -12.44
CA LEU A 94 -1.84 -6.77 -13.12
C LEU A 94 -2.63 -6.39 -14.37
N PHE A 95 -3.10 -7.36 -15.17
CA PHE A 95 -3.98 -7.09 -16.30
C PHE A 95 -5.27 -6.43 -15.83
N ARG A 96 -5.88 -6.94 -14.76
CA ARG A 96 -7.08 -6.33 -14.19
C ARG A 96 -6.83 -4.89 -13.71
N VAL A 97 -5.69 -4.63 -13.07
CA VAL A 97 -5.31 -3.26 -12.68
C VAL A 97 -5.18 -2.35 -13.89
N ALA A 98 -4.53 -2.82 -14.96
CA ALA A 98 -4.37 -2.05 -16.19
C ALA A 98 -5.73 -1.75 -16.86
N GLU A 99 -6.58 -2.77 -17.05
CA GLU A 99 -7.90 -2.63 -17.68
C GLU A 99 -8.83 -1.66 -16.94
N VAL A 100 -8.67 -1.52 -15.61
CA VAL A 100 -9.53 -0.65 -14.81
C VAL A 100 -8.99 0.79 -14.70
N TRP A 101 -7.67 0.96 -14.65
CA TRP A 101 -7.06 2.22 -14.23
C TRP A 101 -6.12 2.87 -15.24
N MET A 102 -5.81 2.22 -16.37
CA MET A 102 -4.75 2.69 -17.28
C MET A 102 -5.21 3.07 -18.70
N ASP A 103 -6.52 3.22 -18.93
CA ASP A 103 -7.18 3.67 -20.18
C ASP A 103 -6.73 3.00 -21.49
#